data_AF-A0A068UHR8-F1
#
_entry.id   AF-A0A068UHR8-F1
#
_cell.length_a   1.000
_cell.length_b   1.000
_cell.length_c   1.000
_cell.angle_alpha   90.00
_cell.angle_beta   90.00
_cell.angle_gamma   90.00
#
_symmetry.space_group_name_H-M   'P 1'
#
loop_
_entity.id
_entity.type
_entity.pdbx_description
1 polymer ?
#
loop_
_entity_poly.entity_id
_entity_poly.type
_entity_poly.pdbx_seq_one_letter_code
_entity_poly.pdbx_strand_id
1 'polypeptide(L)'
;MSCHWAVDTNSYQLRRYRLLPHIYTLFYIAHTKGIPVATPILFADPKGPKLRTREDSFMLGPLLICASAQHDKELDHTQPRLPKGIWLSFDFEESHPDLPALYLKGGSIIPVGLPYQHVGEANPTDDLCLFVALDEHGKAEGVLFEDAGDGHEYTKGGYLSTTYVAELWSSVVTVRVSKTDGLWKRPNRRLQVKLLLGKCALLEVWGTDGEAIQIMLP
;
A
#
# COMPACT_ATOMS: atom_id res chain seq x y z
N MET A 1 34.80 -10.70 17.32
CA MET A 1 34.55 -9.91 16.09
C MET A 1 33.19 -10.34 15.57
N SER A 2 32.17 -9.52 15.77
CA SER A 2 30.80 -9.82 15.32
C SER A 2 30.64 -9.36 13.88
N CYS A 3 30.14 -10.23 13.00
CA CYS A 3 29.85 -9.89 11.61
C CYS A 3 28.71 -8.88 11.54
N HIS A 4 28.95 -7.73 10.90
CA HIS A 4 28.02 -6.60 10.75
C HIS A 4 27.43 -6.53 9.32
N TRP A 5 27.30 -7.66 8.61
CA TRP A 5 26.77 -7.70 7.23
C TRP A 5 25.51 -8.53 7.06
N ALA A 6 25.00 -9.18 8.11
CA ALA A 6 23.69 -9.80 8.05
C ALA A 6 22.64 -8.67 8.09
N VAL A 7 22.25 -8.17 6.93
CA VAL A 7 20.92 -7.58 6.82
C VAL A 7 19.96 -8.68 7.27
N ASP A 8 19.16 -8.42 8.29
CA ASP A 8 18.19 -9.40 8.76
C ASP A 8 17.23 -9.70 7.60
N THR A 9 17.44 -10.82 6.90
CA THR A 9 16.58 -11.33 5.81
C THR A 9 15.10 -11.32 6.22
N ASN A 10 14.86 -11.43 7.52
CA ASN A 10 13.57 -11.30 8.19
C ASN A 10 12.85 -9.98 7.85
N SER A 11 13.53 -8.84 7.84
CA SER A 11 12.89 -7.52 7.62
C SER A 11 12.37 -7.33 6.19
N TYR A 12 13.13 -7.75 5.15
CA TYR A 12 12.61 -7.72 3.77
C TYR A 12 11.44 -8.66 3.57
N GLN A 13 11.54 -9.86 4.15
CA GLN A 13 10.51 -10.88 4.07
C GLN A 13 9.23 -10.37 4.75
N LEU A 14 9.35 -9.73 5.90
CA LEU A 14 8.22 -9.15 6.64
C LEU A 14 7.51 -8.06 5.83
N ARG A 15 8.25 -7.11 5.23
CA ARG A 15 7.65 -6.06 4.39
C ARG A 15 6.88 -6.63 3.19
N ARG A 16 7.44 -7.65 2.55
CA ARG A 16 6.75 -8.33 1.44
C ARG A 16 5.44 -8.96 1.91
N TYR A 17 5.44 -9.65 3.05
CA TYR A 17 4.23 -10.28 3.56
C TYR A 17 3.19 -9.27 4.04
N ARG A 18 3.61 -8.14 4.62
CA ARG A 18 2.71 -7.01 4.93
C ARG A 18 2.03 -6.48 3.66
N LEU A 19 2.75 -6.37 2.55
CA LEU A 19 2.20 -5.91 1.26
C LEU A 19 1.40 -6.97 0.49
N LEU A 20 1.28 -8.20 1.02
CA LEU A 20 0.64 -9.30 0.30
C LEU A 20 -0.81 -8.99 -0.12
N PRO A 21 -1.69 -8.39 0.72
CA PRO A 21 -3.06 -8.07 0.30
C PRO A 21 -3.10 -7.11 -0.89
N HIS A 22 -2.22 -6.10 -0.89
CA HIS A 22 -2.07 -5.16 -2.00
C HIS A 22 -1.59 -5.86 -3.28
N ILE A 23 -0.49 -6.63 -3.18
CA ILE A 23 0.09 -7.36 -4.31
C ILE A 23 -0.92 -8.35 -4.90
N TYR A 24 -1.64 -9.07 -4.05
CA TYR A 24 -2.67 -10.03 -4.46
C TYR A 24 -3.81 -9.33 -5.20
N THR A 25 -4.25 -8.18 -4.70
CA THR A 25 -5.24 -7.34 -5.39
C THR A 25 -4.75 -6.88 -6.77
N LEU A 26 -3.47 -6.50 -6.90
CA LEU A 26 -2.90 -6.12 -8.20
C LEU A 26 -2.86 -7.29 -9.18
N PHE A 27 -2.59 -8.52 -8.74
CA PHE A 27 -2.65 -9.70 -9.61
C PHE A 27 -4.06 -9.95 -10.14
N TYR A 28 -5.09 -9.78 -9.30
CA TYR A 28 -6.48 -9.86 -9.75
C TYR A 28 -6.81 -8.78 -10.80
N ILE A 29 -6.37 -7.54 -10.56
CA ILE A 29 -6.55 -6.44 -11.52
C ILE A 29 -5.82 -6.72 -12.82
N ALA A 30 -4.61 -7.28 -12.77
CA ALA A 30 -3.85 -7.68 -13.95
C ALA A 30 -4.56 -8.77 -14.75
N HIS A 31 -5.06 -9.80 -14.07
CA HIS A 31 -5.83 -10.88 -14.66
C HIS A 31 -7.13 -10.40 -15.35
N THR A 32 -7.84 -9.46 -14.74
CA THR A 32 -9.16 -9.02 -15.22
C THR A 32 -9.12 -7.83 -16.20
N LYS A 33 -8.13 -6.94 -16.07
CA LYS A 33 -8.05 -5.68 -16.84
C LYS A 33 -6.79 -5.56 -17.69
N GLY A 34 -5.84 -6.50 -17.57
CA GLY A 34 -4.57 -6.44 -18.30
C GLY A 34 -3.60 -5.35 -17.83
N ILE A 35 -3.83 -4.77 -16.65
CA ILE A 35 -2.96 -3.73 -16.08
C ILE A 35 -1.73 -4.39 -15.43
N PRO A 36 -0.49 -3.99 -15.75
CA PRO A 36 0.69 -4.60 -15.15
C PRO A 36 0.75 -4.40 -13.62
N VAL A 37 1.18 -5.43 -12.90
CA VAL A 37 1.36 -5.37 -11.43
C VAL A 37 2.46 -4.39 -11.04
N ALA A 38 3.61 -4.49 -11.71
CA ALA A 38 4.72 -3.57 -11.56
C ALA A 38 4.88 -2.74 -12.83
N THR A 39 5.05 -1.42 -12.67
CA THR A 39 5.28 -0.51 -13.80
C THR A 39 6.49 0.40 -13.55
N PRO A 40 7.20 0.83 -14.61
CA PRO A 40 8.23 1.85 -14.48
C PRO A 40 7.67 3.16 -13.91
N ILE A 41 8.48 3.90 -13.14
CA ILE A 41 8.07 5.19 -12.54
C ILE A 41 7.59 6.23 -13.58
N LEU A 42 8.11 6.14 -14.81
CA LEU A 42 7.64 6.86 -16.00
C LEU A 42 6.11 6.84 -16.17
N PHE A 43 5.42 5.76 -15.79
CA PHE A 43 3.97 5.64 -15.95
C PHE A 43 3.21 6.62 -15.05
N ALA A 44 3.80 7.03 -13.93
CA ALA A 44 3.22 8.02 -13.03
C ALA A 44 3.32 9.46 -13.57
N ASP A 45 4.32 9.77 -14.42
CA ASP A 45 4.44 11.04 -15.14
C ASP A 45 5.10 10.83 -16.52
N PRO A 46 4.30 10.44 -17.55
CA PRO A 46 4.82 10.14 -18.90
C PRO A 46 5.50 11.32 -19.59
N LYS A 47 5.13 12.54 -19.18
CA LYS A 47 5.64 13.80 -19.72
C LYS A 47 6.96 14.22 -19.07
N GLY A 48 7.35 13.61 -17.96
CA GLY A 48 8.58 13.89 -17.24
C GLY A 48 9.82 13.29 -17.91
N PRO A 49 10.68 14.07 -18.59
CA PRO A 49 11.85 13.53 -19.28
C PRO A 49 12.86 12.90 -18.32
N LYS A 50 12.92 13.39 -17.08
CA LYS A 50 13.85 12.94 -16.03
C LYS A 50 13.54 11.54 -15.49
N LEU A 51 12.34 11.01 -15.72
CA LEU A 51 11.93 9.69 -15.24
C LEU A 51 12.21 8.56 -16.24
N ARG A 52 12.60 8.89 -17.48
CA ARG A 52 12.81 7.90 -18.56
C ARG A 52 14.06 7.05 -18.39
N THR A 53 15.06 7.57 -17.70
CA THR A 53 16.36 6.90 -17.49
C THR A 53 16.50 6.38 -16.05
N ARG A 54 15.39 6.32 -15.31
CA ARG A 54 15.40 5.99 -13.88
C ARG A 54 15.12 4.50 -13.68
N GLU A 55 16.09 3.80 -13.12
CA GLU A 55 16.08 2.33 -12.98
C GLU A 55 16.10 1.86 -11.51
N ASP A 56 16.29 2.79 -10.56
CA ASP A 56 16.32 2.55 -9.11
C ASP A 56 14.94 2.53 -8.45
N SER A 57 13.85 2.64 -9.23
CA SER A 57 12.50 2.79 -8.70
C SER A 57 11.41 2.26 -9.63
N PHE A 58 10.34 1.73 -9.03
CA PHE A 58 9.20 1.19 -9.75
C PHE A 58 7.91 1.36 -8.94
N MET A 59 6.77 1.24 -9.62
CA MET A 59 5.44 1.34 -9.05
C MET A 59 4.83 -0.05 -8.87
N LEU A 60 4.22 -0.31 -7.71
CA LEU A 60 3.26 -1.40 -7.48
C LEU A 60 1.87 -0.78 -7.31
N GLY A 61 1.14 -0.63 -8.42
CA GLY A 61 -0.08 0.17 -8.45
C GLY A 61 0.20 1.63 -8.00
N PRO A 62 -0.47 2.16 -6.95
CA PRO A 62 -0.21 3.50 -6.43
C PRO A 62 0.99 3.60 -5.48
N LEU A 63 1.65 2.49 -5.14
CA LEU A 63 2.81 2.46 -4.25
C LEU A 63 4.10 2.63 -5.07
N LEU A 64 4.85 3.70 -4.83
CA LEU A 64 6.19 3.87 -5.36
C LEU A 64 7.22 3.23 -4.42
N ILE A 65 8.05 2.38 -4.98
CA ILE A 65 9.17 1.71 -4.30
C ILE A 65 10.47 2.24 -4.90
N CYS A 66 11.30 2.82 -4.06
CA CYS A 66 12.65 3.27 -4.42
C CYS A 66 13.67 2.36 -3.74
N ALA A 67 14.59 1.79 -4.51
CA ALA A 67 15.74 1.08 -3.96
C ALA A 67 16.52 2.01 -3.00
N SER A 68 17.08 1.44 -1.93
CA SER A 68 17.76 2.23 -0.90
C SER A 68 18.92 3.06 -1.50
N ALA A 69 18.99 4.32 -1.09
CA ALA A 69 19.90 5.35 -1.59
C ALA A 69 21.36 5.20 -1.09
N GLN A 70 21.91 3.99 -1.01
CA GLN A 70 23.32 3.83 -0.65
C GLN A 70 24.30 4.06 -1.81
N HIS A 71 23.85 4.12 -3.06
CA HIS A 71 24.77 4.36 -4.18
C HIS A 71 25.16 5.84 -4.40
N ASP A 72 24.48 6.80 -3.76
CA ASP A 72 24.70 8.24 -4.00
C ASP A 72 25.21 9.00 -2.76
N LYS A 73 26.05 8.38 -1.91
CA LYS A 73 26.73 9.12 -0.84
C LYS A 73 27.71 10.19 -1.35
N GLU A 74 28.04 10.20 -2.65
CA GLU A 74 28.86 11.24 -3.29
C GLU A 74 28.05 12.28 -4.08
N LEU A 75 26.72 12.13 -4.19
CA LEU A 75 25.86 13.06 -4.93
C LEU A 75 24.81 13.68 -3.99
N ASP A 76 25.30 14.59 -3.15
CA ASP A 76 24.63 15.82 -2.71
C ASP A 76 23.11 15.70 -2.47
N HIS A 77 22.68 15.53 -1.20
CA HIS A 77 21.40 15.94 -0.59
C HIS A 77 20.09 15.89 -1.42
N THR A 78 20.04 15.13 -2.51
CA THR A 78 18.89 15.14 -3.40
C THR A 78 17.86 14.18 -2.85
N GLN A 79 16.78 14.77 -2.31
CA GLN A 79 15.52 14.06 -2.10
C GLN A 79 15.24 13.21 -3.36
N PRO A 80 14.71 11.98 -3.20
CA PRO A 80 14.33 11.17 -4.35
C PRO A 80 13.45 12.02 -5.27
N ARG A 81 13.81 12.06 -6.56
CA ARG A 81 13.06 12.84 -7.57
C ARG A 81 11.71 12.17 -7.81
N LEU A 82 10.75 12.46 -6.94
CA LEU A 82 9.41 11.92 -7.00
C LEU A 82 8.69 12.43 -8.27
N PRO A 83 7.77 11.64 -8.84
CA PRO A 83 6.90 12.12 -9.91
C PRO A 83 6.09 13.34 -9.46
N LYS A 84 5.55 14.10 -10.40
CA LYS A 84 4.62 15.18 -10.05
C LYS A 84 3.41 14.65 -9.28
N GLY A 85 2.96 15.40 -8.29
CA GLY A 85 1.81 15.07 -7.44
C GLY A 85 2.19 14.88 -5.97
N ILE A 86 1.21 14.43 -5.18
CA ILE A 86 1.38 14.15 -3.76
C ILE A 86 1.95 12.75 -3.60
N TRP A 87 3.02 12.62 -2.81
CA TRP A 87 3.68 11.36 -2.49
C TRP A 87 4.06 11.38 -1.02
N LEU A 88 3.43 10.52 -0.23
CA LEU A 88 3.62 10.48 1.22
C LEU A 88 4.48 9.28 1.59
N SER A 89 5.61 9.54 2.24
CA SER A 89 6.49 8.49 2.74
C SER A 89 5.90 7.80 3.96
N PHE A 90 6.09 6.49 4.06
CA PHE A 90 5.76 5.71 5.24
C PHE A 90 6.71 4.51 5.38
N ASP A 91 6.72 3.89 6.55
CA ASP A 91 7.38 2.63 6.80
C ASP A 91 6.48 1.73 7.67
N PHE A 92 6.99 0.54 7.98
CA PHE A 92 6.32 -0.42 8.87
C PHE A 92 6.94 -0.44 10.27
N GLU A 93 7.47 0.70 10.73
CA GLU A 93 8.21 0.84 12.00
C GLU A 93 9.51 0.00 12.02
N GLU A 94 10.00 -0.36 10.84
CA GLU A 94 11.24 -1.10 10.61
C GLU A 94 12.28 -0.15 10.04
N SER A 95 13.16 0.40 10.88
CA SER A 95 14.25 1.26 10.42
C SER A 95 15.49 0.42 10.09
N HIS A 96 15.70 0.11 8.81
CA HIS A 96 16.98 -0.43 8.34
C HIS A 96 17.42 0.36 7.10
N PRO A 97 18.68 0.80 7.03
CA PRO A 97 19.16 1.67 5.95
C PRO A 97 19.05 1.02 4.57
N ASP A 98 19.08 -0.31 4.48
CA ASP A 98 19.04 -1.02 3.20
C ASP A 98 17.62 -1.36 2.71
N LEU A 99 16.60 -1.09 3.53
CA LEU A 99 15.22 -1.33 3.11
C LEU A 99 14.77 -0.27 2.08
N PRO A 100 13.99 -0.66 1.06
CA PRO A 100 13.52 0.29 0.07
C PRO A 100 12.62 1.35 0.71
N ALA A 101 12.70 2.58 0.20
CA ALA A 101 11.82 3.65 0.59
C ALA A 101 10.45 3.51 -0.09
N LEU A 102 9.39 3.68 0.69
CA LEU A 102 8.00 3.53 0.25
C LEU A 102 7.32 4.90 0.21
N TYR A 103 6.65 5.19 -0.90
CA TYR A 103 5.85 6.40 -1.06
C TYR A 103 4.47 6.04 -1.60
N LEU A 104 3.42 6.41 -0.86
CA LEU A 104 2.04 6.25 -1.32
C LEU A 104 1.62 7.50 -2.09
N LYS A 105 1.11 7.30 -3.31
CA LYS A 105 0.54 8.39 -4.12
C LYS A 105 -0.72 8.95 -3.44
N GLY A 106 -0.84 10.28 -3.36
CA GLY A 106 -2.07 10.93 -2.92
C GLY A 106 -3.27 10.51 -3.78
N GLY A 107 -4.43 10.40 -3.15
CA GLY A 107 -5.64 9.85 -3.76
C GLY A 107 -5.78 8.34 -3.61
N SER A 108 -4.89 7.68 -2.86
CA SER A 108 -4.81 6.21 -2.83
C SER A 108 -4.97 5.63 -1.44
N ILE A 109 -5.59 4.46 -1.39
CA ILE A 109 -5.64 3.58 -0.23
C ILE A 109 -4.99 2.25 -0.62
N ILE A 110 -4.12 1.70 0.23
CA ILE A 110 -3.59 0.34 0.05
C ILE A 110 -3.88 -0.54 1.26
N PRO A 111 -4.35 -1.78 1.06
CA PRO A 111 -4.49 -2.76 2.12
C PRO A 111 -3.16 -3.45 2.43
N VAL A 112 -2.85 -3.58 3.71
CA VAL A 112 -1.66 -4.28 4.20
C VAL A 112 -2.06 -5.24 5.33
N GLY A 113 -1.42 -6.39 5.37
CA GLY A 113 -1.67 -7.45 6.34
C GLY A 113 -0.75 -7.37 7.56
N LEU A 114 -0.94 -8.31 8.47
CA LEU A 114 -0.05 -8.54 9.60
C LEU A 114 1.36 -8.98 9.12
N PRO A 115 2.39 -8.82 9.97
CA PRO A 115 3.74 -9.29 9.69
C PRO A 115 3.83 -10.83 9.73
N TYR A 116 3.39 -11.51 8.66
CA TYR A 116 3.51 -12.97 8.51
C TYR A 116 4.92 -13.41 8.12
N GLN A 117 5.27 -14.66 8.45
CA GLN A 117 6.50 -15.31 7.99
C GLN A 117 6.31 -16.06 6.67
N HIS A 118 5.09 -16.51 6.37
CA HIS A 118 4.67 -17.10 5.10
C HIS A 118 3.16 -16.97 4.83
N VAL A 119 2.74 -17.15 3.57
CA VAL A 119 1.33 -16.95 3.15
C VAL A 119 0.33 -17.83 3.91
N GLY A 120 0.73 -19.05 4.33
CA GLY A 120 -0.15 -19.98 5.05
C GLY A 120 -0.50 -19.58 6.49
N GLU A 121 0.12 -18.53 7.04
CA GLU A 121 -0.28 -17.98 8.34
C GLU A 121 -1.47 -17.02 8.21
N ALA A 122 -1.67 -16.43 7.02
CA ALA A 122 -2.70 -15.44 6.81
C ALA A 122 -4.09 -16.09 6.90
N ASN A 123 -4.92 -15.57 7.80
CA ASN A 123 -6.29 -15.94 7.96
C ASN A 123 -7.19 -14.80 7.46
N PRO A 124 -8.29 -15.08 6.72
CA PRO A 124 -9.27 -14.06 6.35
C PRO A 124 -9.80 -13.23 7.54
N THR A 125 -9.83 -13.76 8.76
CA THR A 125 -10.27 -13.04 9.97
C THR A 125 -9.18 -12.24 10.66
N ASP A 126 -7.94 -12.27 10.17
CA ASP A 126 -6.87 -11.46 10.74
C ASP A 126 -7.15 -9.98 10.55
N ASP A 127 -6.59 -9.16 11.45
CA ASP A 127 -6.75 -7.72 11.36
C ASP A 127 -6.21 -7.18 10.02
N LEU A 128 -6.97 -6.26 9.44
CA LEU A 128 -6.61 -5.56 8.21
C LEU A 128 -6.11 -4.16 8.54
N CYS A 129 -5.05 -3.70 7.87
CA CYS A 129 -4.60 -2.32 7.95
C CYS A 129 -4.75 -1.62 6.60
N LEU A 130 -5.23 -0.38 6.60
CA LEU A 130 -5.31 0.48 5.42
C LEU A 130 -4.36 1.66 5.60
N PHE A 131 -3.40 1.81 4.67
CA PHE A 131 -2.68 3.08 4.53
C PHE A 131 -3.46 4.01 3.61
N VAL A 132 -3.72 5.23 4.07
CA VAL A 132 -4.54 6.23 3.36
C VAL A 132 -3.69 7.47 3.08
N ALA A 133 -3.57 7.84 1.81
CA ALA A 133 -2.97 9.11 1.39
C ALA A 133 -4.03 9.93 0.64
N LEU A 134 -4.49 11.03 1.23
CA LEU A 134 -5.44 11.92 0.58
C LEU A 134 -4.78 12.69 -0.58
N ASP A 135 -5.56 12.98 -1.62
CA ASP A 135 -5.18 13.89 -2.69
C ASP A 135 -5.40 15.37 -2.29
N GLU A 136 -5.16 16.27 -3.25
CA GLU A 136 -5.37 17.71 -3.13
C GLU A 136 -6.84 18.12 -2.91
N HIS A 137 -7.78 17.20 -3.12
CA HIS A 137 -9.21 17.40 -2.88
C HIS A 137 -9.69 16.69 -1.61
N GLY A 138 -8.78 16.15 -0.79
CA GLY A 138 -9.12 15.47 0.44
C GLY A 138 -9.77 14.10 0.22
N LYS A 139 -9.50 13.45 -0.92
CA LYS A 139 -10.08 12.14 -1.27
C LYS A 139 -9.02 11.07 -1.42
N ALA A 140 -9.41 9.81 -1.21
CA ALA A 140 -8.62 8.65 -1.60
C ALA A 140 -9.51 7.45 -1.91
N GLU A 141 -9.04 6.56 -2.79
CA GLU A 141 -9.72 5.30 -3.11
C GLU A 141 -8.71 4.14 -3.15
N GLY A 142 -9.16 2.95 -2.77
CA GLY A 142 -8.40 1.71 -2.94
C GLY A 142 -9.30 0.50 -2.97
N VAL A 143 -8.75 -0.60 -3.47
CA VAL A 143 -9.45 -1.88 -3.58
C VAL A 143 -8.70 -2.93 -2.79
N LEU A 144 -9.46 -3.83 -2.15
CA LEU A 144 -8.99 -5.09 -1.62
C LEU A 144 -9.74 -6.22 -2.32
N PHE A 145 -9.01 -7.19 -2.85
CA PHE A 145 -9.56 -8.43 -3.39
C PHE A 145 -9.16 -9.62 -2.52
N GLU A 146 -10.13 -10.47 -2.20
CA GLU A 146 -9.98 -11.65 -1.36
C GLU A 146 -10.75 -12.83 -1.96
N ASP A 147 -10.18 -14.02 -1.96
CA ASP A 147 -10.85 -15.28 -2.30
C ASP A 147 -10.26 -16.44 -1.49
N ALA A 148 -10.42 -17.69 -1.93
CA ALA A 148 -9.90 -18.87 -1.23
C ALA A 148 -8.37 -18.99 -1.28
N GLY A 149 -7.71 -18.26 -2.20
CA GLY A 149 -6.29 -18.40 -2.51
C GLY A 149 -5.97 -19.60 -3.41
N ASP A 150 -6.88 -20.58 -3.53
CA ASP A 150 -6.77 -21.74 -4.40
C ASP A 150 -8.06 -22.06 -5.16
N GLY A 151 -7.93 -22.86 -6.22
CA GLY A 151 -9.05 -23.24 -7.09
C GLY A 151 -9.50 -22.15 -8.07
N HIS A 152 -10.73 -22.30 -8.57
CA HIS A 152 -11.30 -21.47 -9.63
C HIS A 152 -12.65 -20.85 -9.25
N GLU A 153 -13.04 -20.88 -7.97
CA GLU A 153 -14.36 -20.38 -7.54
C GLU A 153 -14.52 -18.87 -7.77
N TYR A 154 -13.42 -18.11 -7.85
CA TYR A 154 -13.46 -16.70 -8.27
C TYR A 154 -14.14 -16.49 -9.63
N THR A 155 -14.07 -17.47 -10.55
CA THR A 155 -14.75 -17.40 -11.87
C THR A 155 -16.27 -17.46 -11.77
N LYS A 156 -16.80 -17.98 -10.65
CA LYS A 156 -18.22 -18.08 -10.35
C LYS A 156 -18.69 -17.02 -9.34
N GLY A 157 -17.84 -16.05 -9.03
CA GLY A 157 -18.12 -15.02 -8.02
C GLY A 157 -17.70 -15.38 -6.61
N GLY A 158 -16.99 -16.49 -6.38
CA GLY A 158 -16.43 -16.88 -5.08
C GLY A 158 -15.23 -16.03 -4.67
N TYR A 159 -15.43 -14.72 -4.60
CA TYR A 159 -14.47 -13.72 -4.15
C TYR A 159 -15.20 -12.57 -3.44
N LEU A 160 -14.44 -11.71 -2.76
CA LEU A 160 -14.87 -10.44 -2.20
C LEU A 160 -13.95 -9.35 -2.74
N SER A 161 -14.51 -8.41 -3.51
CA SER A 161 -13.83 -7.18 -3.88
C SER A 161 -14.45 -6.02 -3.12
N THR A 162 -13.66 -5.37 -2.26
CA THR A 162 -14.08 -4.22 -1.46
C THR A 162 -13.41 -2.96 -1.99
N THR A 163 -14.20 -1.96 -2.37
CA THR A 163 -13.71 -0.60 -2.66
C THR A 163 -13.85 0.26 -1.41
N TYR A 164 -12.73 0.73 -0.89
CA TYR A 164 -12.66 1.69 0.21
C TYR A 164 -12.50 3.10 -0.37
N VAL A 165 -13.18 4.06 0.24
CA VAL A 165 -13.01 5.48 -0.04
C VAL A 165 -12.74 6.23 1.26
N ALA A 166 -11.89 7.24 1.17
CA ALA A 166 -11.66 8.22 2.22
C ALA A 166 -12.06 9.61 1.71
N GLU A 167 -12.82 10.36 2.50
CA GLU A 167 -13.23 11.72 2.17
C GLU A 167 -13.05 12.62 3.39
N LEU A 168 -12.33 13.73 3.22
CA LEU A 168 -12.17 14.79 4.20
C LEU A 168 -13.34 15.78 4.08
N TRP A 169 -14.06 15.96 5.18
CA TRP A 169 -15.07 16.98 5.34
C TRP A 169 -14.78 17.82 6.58
N SER A 170 -14.54 19.11 6.38
CA SER A 170 -14.07 20.04 7.42
C SER A 170 -12.75 19.55 8.05
N SER A 171 -12.81 18.89 9.21
CA SER A 171 -11.65 18.35 9.93
C SER A 171 -11.79 16.85 10.21
N VAL A 172 -12.71 16.16 9.53
CA VAL A 172 -12.96 14.73 9.74
C VAL A 172 -12.73 13.99 8.43
N VAL A 173 -11.80 13.04 8.46
CA VAL A 173 -11.61 12.06 7.39
C VAL A 173 -12.49 10.86 7.69
N THR A 174 -13.43 10.56 6.81
CA THR A 174 -14.26 9.36 6.91
C THR A 174 -13.77 8.31 5.92
N VAL A 175 -13.37 7.15 6.42
CA VAL A 175 -13.04 5.96 5.62
C VAL A 175 -14.22 5.00 5.66
N ARG A 176 -14.69 4.54 4.51
CA ARG A 176 -15.85 3.64 4.41
C ARG A 176 -15.77 2.77 3.16
N VAL A 177 -16.57 1.69 3.16
CA VAL A 177 -16.81 0.91 1.95
C VAL A 177 -17.76 1.68 1.03
N SER A 178 -17.35 1.91 -0.22
CA SER A 178 -18.21 2.52 -1.25
C SER A 178 -18.90 1.47 -2.12
N LYS A 179 -18.23 0.33 -2.34
CA LYS A 179 -18.72 -0.76 -3.19
C LYS A 179 -18.18 -2.10 -2.70
N THR A 180 -19.02 -3.12 -2.80
CA THR A 180 -18.63 -4.52 -2.63
C THR A 180 -19.08 -5.30 -3.87
N ASP A 181 -18.27 -6.24 -4.32
CA ASP A 181 -18.57 -7.15 -5.42
C ASP A 181 -18.13 -8.59 -5.08
N GLY A 182 -18.78 -9.58 -5.71
CA GLY A 182 -18.61 -11.00 -5.42
C GLY A 182 -19.55 -11.55 -4.34
N LEU A 183 -19.52 -12.87 -4.16
CA LEU A 183 -20.41 -13.64 -3.28
C LEU A 183 -19.73 -14.09 -1.98
N TRP A 184 -18.43 -13.87 -1.85
CA TRP A 184 -17.69 -14.24 -0.64
C TRP A 184 -18.10 -13.34 0.53
N LYS A 185 -18.37 -13.96 1.68
CA LYS A 185 -18.84 -13.23 2.86
C LYS A 185 -17.69 -12.45 3.49
N ARG A 186 -17.91 -11.15 3.74
CA ARG A 186 -16.96 -10.30 4.49
C ARG A 186 -16.59 -10.93 5.83
N PRO A 187 -15.31 -11.12 6.14
CA PRO A 187 -14.87 -11.60 7.44
C PRO A 187 -15.17 -10.55 8.53
N ASN A 188 -15.50 -11.01 9.74
CA ASN A 188 -15.60 -10.13 10.88
C ASN A 188 -14.21 -9.96 11.50
N ARG A 189 -13.57 -8.82 11.26
CA ARG A 189 -12.21 -8.51 11.71
C ARG A 189 -12.08 -7.03 12.07
N ARG A 190 -11.03 -6.69 12.82
CA ARG A 190 -10.72 -5.30 13.09
C ARG A 190 -10.04 -4.66 11.88
N LEU A 191 -10.24 -3.37 11.73
CA LEU A 191 -9.66 -2.55 10.68
C LEU A 191 -8.85 -1.43 11.33
N GLN A 192 -7.54 -1.42 11.10
CA GLN A 192 -6.68 -0.29 11.41
C GLN A 192 -6.63 0.65 10.21
N VAL A 193 -6.85 1.93 10.42
CA VAL A 193 -6.67 2.95 9.38
C VAL A 193 -5.49 3.82 9.78
N LYS A 194 -4.44 3.83 8.96
CA LYS A 194 -3.26 4.70 9.08
C LYS A 194 -3.33 5.82 8.03
N LEU A 195 -3.78 7.00 8.45
CA LEU A 195 -3.87 8.19 7.62
C LEU A 195 -2.52 8.92 7.58
N LEU A 196 -1.91 9.01 6.40
CA LEU A 196 -0.63 9.69 6.20
C LEU A 196 -0.82 11.21 6.11
N LEU A 197 -0.05 11.95 6.91
CA LEU A 197 -0.04 13.42 6.93
C LEU A 197 1.21 14.03 6.25
N GLY A 198 2.16 13.18 5.85
CA GLY A 198 3.44 13.58 5.26
C GLY A 198 4.58 13.67 6.27
N LYS A 199 5.83 13.72 5.78
CA LYS A 199 7.07 13.67 6.60
C LYS A 199 7.08 12.51 7.62
N CYS A 200 6.56 11.35 7.22
CA CYS A 200 6.38 10.17 8.08
C CYS A 200 5.45 10.35 9.29
N ALA A 201 4.70 11.46 9.38
CA ALA A 201 3.63 11.60 10.36
C ALA A 201 2.37 10.88 9.89
N LEU A 202 1.69 10.20 10.79
CA LEU A 202 0.41 9.55 10.56
C LEU A 202 -0.52 9.69 11.76
N LEU A 203 -1.82 9.58 11.49
CA LEU A 203 -2.83 9.32 12.50
C LEU A 203 -3.32 7.89 12.33
N GLU A 204 -3.58 7.22 13.44
CA GLU A 204 -4.11 5.86 13.42
C GLU A 204 -5.37 5.73 14.27
N VAL A 205 -6.30 4.93 13.78
CA VAL A 205 -7.53 4.58 14.49
C VAL A 205 -7.90 3.14 14.19
N TRP A 206 -8.57 2.50 15.14
CA TRP A 206 -9.14 1.17 15.00
C TRP A 206 -10.65 1.25 14.84
N GLY A 207 -11.19 0.34 14.03
CA GLY A 207 -12.62 0.12 13.87
C GLY A 207 -12.91 -1.30 13.39
N THR A 208 -14.07 -1.49 12.78
CA THR A 208 -14.52 -2.78 12.25
C THR A 208 -14.53 -2.75 10.73
N ASP A 209 -14.02 -3.79 10.07
CA ASP A 209 -14.09 -3.90 8.61
C ASP A 209 -15.56 -3.90 8.14
N GLY A 210 -15.87 -3.02 7.17
CA GLY A 210 -17.20 -2.82 6.62
C GLY A 210 -17.97 -1.64 7.21
N GLU A 211 -17.55 -1.13 8.37
CA GLU A 211 -18.15 0.04 9.01
C GLU A 211 -17.44 1.34 8.60
N ALA A 212 -18.11 2.48 8.81
CA ALA A 212 -17.49 3.78 8.59
C ALA A 212 -16.58 4.14 9.78
N ILE A 213 -15.35 4.53 9.48
CA ILE A 213 -14.33 4.91 10.46
C ILE A 213 -14.01 6.39 10.28
N GLN A 214 -13.95 7.13 11.39
CA GLN A 214 -13.69 8.58 11.37
C GLN A 214 -12.37 8.90 12.07
N ILE A 215 -11.59 9.77 11.44
CA ILE A 215 -10.33 10.30 11.98
C ILE A 215 -10.47 11.82 12.05
N MET A 216 -10.31 12.38 13.24
CA MET A 216 -10.29 13.83 13.43
C MET A 216 -8.88 14.36 13.17
N LEU A 217 -8.76 15.32 12.27
CA LEU A 217 -7.53 16.08 12.06
C LEU A 217 -7.36 17.11 13.19
N PRO A 218 -6.12 17.30 13.68
CA PRO A 218 -5.81 18.28 14.72
C PRO A 218 -5.99 19.74 14.28
#